data_AF-A0A532C6H7-F1
#
_entry.id   AF-A0A532C6H7-F1
#
_cell.length_a   1.000
_cell.length_b   1.000
_cell.length_c   1.000
_cell.angle_alpha   90.00
_cell.angle_beta   90.00
_cell.angle_gamma   90.00
#
_symmetry.space_group_name_H-M   'P 1'
#
loop_
_entity.id
_entity.type
_entity.pdbx_description
1 polymer ?
#
loop_
_entity_poly.entity_id
_entity_poly.type
_entity_poly.pdbx_seq_one_letter_code
_entity_poly.pdbx_strand_id
1 'polypeptide(L)'
;MKKIVINKSYNGFCVSHQAFLRLRELGQQEALTETDLGAYWPDSATPNEPSLNQCGMLIPRDDLKLAQVVEELGGAANGHGAELRVVSIPDDVRWIISAVGGVEHVSEVHRTWA
;
A
#
# COMPACT_ATOMS: atom_id res chain seq x y z
N MET A 1 0.71 14.73 -12.09
CA MET A 1 -0.20 14.34 -10.99
C MET A 1 0.45 13.17 -10.30
N LYS A 2 0.74 13.30 -9.01
CA LYS A 2 1.37 12.25 -8.20
C LYS A 2 0.28 11.39 -7.58
N LYS A 3 0.45 10.07 -7.65
CA LYS A 3 -0.49 9.08 -7.08
C LYS A 3 0.04 8.60 -5.74
N ILE A 4 -0.79 8.65 -4.71
CA ILE A 4 -0.47 8.20 -3.35
C ILE A 4 -1.46 7.10 -2.96
N VAL A 5 -0.95 5.98 -2.48
CA VAL A 5 -1.77 4.87 -1.97
C VAL A 5 -1.96 5.01 -0.47
N ILE A 6 -3.21 5.07 -0.06
CA ILE A 6 -3.61 5.17 1.34
C ILE A 6 -4.54 4.03 1.73
N ASN A 7 -4.50 3.66 3.00
CA ASN A 7 -5.43 2.74 3.62
C ASN A 7 -6.62 3.52 4.18
N LYS A 8 -7.82 2.97 4.11
CA LYS A 8 -8.98 3.55 4.80
C LYS A 8 -8.83 3.51 6.32
N SER A 9 -8.08 2.56 6.86
CA SER A 9 -7.82 2.47 8.31
C SER A 9 -6.38 2.91 8.61
N TYR A 10 -6.20 3.72 9.66
CA TYR A 10 -4.87 4.26 10.01
C TYR A 10 -3.86 3.20 10.49
N ASN A 11 -4.31 2.06 10.99
CA ASN A 11 -3.43 1.01 11.51
C ASN A 11 -3.35 -0.15 10.51
N GLY A 12 -2.19 -0.33 9.89
CA GLY A 12 -1.84 -1.53 9.13
C GLY A 12 -1.97 -1.36 7.62
N PHE A 13 -1.09 -0.56 7.01
CA PHE A 13 -0.93 -0.59 5.56
C PHE A 13 -0.16 -1.84 5.15
N CYS A 14 -0.80 -2.65 4.31
CA CYS A 14 -0.20 -3.80 3.68
C CYS A 14 -0.95 -4.11 2.38
N VAL A 15 -0.25 -4.74 1.46
CA VAL A 15 -0.83 -5.29 0.24
C VAL A 15 -1.03 -6.79 0.39
N SER A 16 -1.96 -7.34 -0.39
CA SER A 16 -2.19 -8.78 -0.45
C SER A 16 -0.99 -9.51 -1.02
N HIS A 17 -0.91 -10.83 -0.78
CA HIS A 17 0.12 -11.66 -1.42
C HIS A 17 0.04 -11.58 -2.95
N GLN A 18 -1.18 -11.55 -3.51
CA GLN A 18 -1.39 -11.38 -4.95
C GLN A 18 -0.81 -10.05 -5.49
N ALA A 19 -1.07 -8.93 -4.81
CA ALA A 19 -0.49 -7.65 -5.19
C ALA A 19 1.03 -7.64 -5.02
N PHE A 20 1.55 -8.28 -3.97
CA PHE A 20 2.97 -8.41 -3.72
C PHE A 20 3.71 -9.16 -4.83
N LEU A 21 3.15 -10.28 -5.31
CA LEU A 21 3.68 -11.00 -6.47
C LEU A 21 3.69 -10.12 -7.72
N ARG A 22 2.59 -9.39 -7.97
CA ARG A 22 2.50 -8.45 -9.10
C ARG A 22 3.55 -7.35 -9.03
N LEU A 23 3.81 -6.81 -7.84
CA LEU A 23 4.85 -5.80 -7.61
C LEU A 23 6.26 -6.34 -7.90
N ARG A 24 6.52 -7.60 -7.55
CA ARG A 24 7.78 -8.29 -7.87
C ARG A 24 7.95 -8.51 -9.36
N GLU A 25 6.90 -8.91 -10.08
CA GLU A 25 6.92 -9.01 -11.55
C GLU A 25 7.26 -7.67 -12.21
N LEU A 26 6.76 -6.56 -11.66
CA LEU A 26 7.08 -5.20 -12.11
C LEU A 26 8.46 -4.72 -11.64
N GLY A 27 9.21 -5.54 -10.89
CA GLY A 27 10.54 -5.24 -10.38
C GLY A 27 10.55 -4.12 -9.33
N GLN A 28 9.55 -4.05 -8.46
CA GLN A 28 9.52 -3.13 -7.33
C GLN A 28 10.59 -3.56 -6.30
N GLN A 29 11.48 -2.64 -5.90
CA GLN A 29 12.72 -3.00 -5.18
C GLN A 29 12.46 -3.56 -3.78
N GLU A 30 11.65 -2.86 -3.00
CA GLU A 30 11.29 -3.24 -1.64
C GLU A 30 10.57 -4.60 -1.63
N ALA A 31 9.66 -4.82 -2.58
CA ALA A 31 8.95 -6.08 -2.75
C ALA A 31 9.89 -7.24 -3.10
N LEU A 32 10.93 -6.99 -3.90
CA LEU A 32 11.94 -7.99 -4.23
C LEU A 32 12.84 -8.33 -3.04
N THR A 33 13.09 -7.37 -2.14
CA THR A 33 13.93 -7.58 -0.95
C THR A 33 13.19 -8.18 0.23
N GLU A 34 11.89 -7.93 0.35
CA GLU A 34 11.05 -8.43 1.44
C GLU A 34 10.88 -9.96 1.32
N THR A 35 10.98 -10.69 2.44
CA THR A 35 10.81 -12.14 2.47
C THR A 35 9.37 -12.53 2.15
N ASP A 36 9.17 -13.44 1.20
CA ASP A 36 7.86 -13.98 0.86
C ASP A 36 7.56 -15.23 1.68
N LEU A 37 6.77 -15.06 2.75
CA LEU A 37 6.31 -16.18 3.56
C LEU A 37 5.25 -17.03 2.82
N GLY A 38 4.45 -16.42 1.95
CA GLY A 38 3.43 -17.09 1.15
C GLY A 38 4.03 -18.07 0.14
N ALA A 39 5.27 -17.84 -0.30
CA ALA A 39 5.99 -18.77 -1.19
C ALA A 39 6.18 -20.18 -0.58
N TYR A 40 6.26 -20.30 0.74
CA TYR A 40 6.41 -21.60 1.41
C TYR A 40 5.08 -22.34 1.57
N TRP A 41 3.96 -21.62 1.59
CA TRP A 41 2.60 -22.17 1.73
C TRP A 41 1.60 -21.45 0.81
N PRO A 42 1.70 -21.63 -0.52
CA PRO A 42 0.91 -20.86 -1.49
C PRO A 42 -0.60 -21.11 -1.34
N ASP A 43 -1.01 -22.34 -1.04
CA ASP A 43 -2.42 -22.69 -0.82
C ASP A 43 -3.01 -22.01 0.43
N SER A 44 -2.15 -21.61 1.38
CA SER A 44 -2.52 -20.93 2.62
C SER A 44 -2.40 -19.41 2.51
N ALA A 45 -1.73 -18.86 1.49
CA ALA A 45 -1.51 -17.43 1.28
C ALA A 45 -2.77 -16.70 0.76
N THR A 46 -3.91 -16.99 1.40
CA THR A 46 -5.22 -16.43 1.06
C THR A 46 -5.53 -15.23 1.96
N PRO A 47 -6.50 -14.37 1.59
CA PRO A 47 -6.95 -13.28 2.46
C PRO A 47 -7.40 -13.70 3.87
N ASN A 48 -7.73 -14.99 4.04
CA ASN A 48 -8.18 -15.56 5.31
C ASN A 48 -7.04 -15.95 6.24
N GLU A 49 -5.78 -15.92 5.78
CA GLU A 49 -4.60 -16.19 6.59
C GLU A 49 -3.83 -14.88 6.83
N PRO A 50 -4.06 -14.20 7.97
CA PRO A 50 -3.48 -12.89 8.25
C PRO A 50 -1.96 -12.88 8.15
N SER A 51 -1.32 -13.96 8.59
CA SER A 51 0.14 -14.07 8.67
C SER A 51 0.82 -14.14 7.30
N LEU A 52 0.07 -14.51 6.25
CA LEU A 52 0.59 -14.68 4.88
C LEU A 52 0.04 -13.62 3.90
N ASN A 53 -0.97 -12.84 4.30
CA ASN A 53 -1.60 -11.80 3.45
C ASN A 53 -1.29 -10.37 3.95
N GLN A 54 -0.10 -10.13 4.47
CA GLN A 54 0.35 -8.81 4.96
C GLN A 54 1.76 -8.51 4.45
N CYS A 55 1.86 -8.08 3.18
CA CYS A 55 3.15 -7.81 2.53
C CYS A 55 3.32 -6.32 2.18
N GLY A 56 4.52 -5.94 1.73
CA GLY A 56 4.78 -4.66 1.08
C GLY A 56 4.74 -3.44 2.02
N MET A 57 4.94 -3.65 3.33
CA MET A 57 4.88 -2.59 4.33
C MET A 57 5.96 -1.52 4.15
N LEU A 58 7.07 -1.88 3.50
CA LEU A 58 8.20 -0.98 3.24
C LEU A 58 8.08 -0.21 1.92
N ILE A 59 7.09 -0.56 1.08
CA ILE A 59 6.93 0.06 -0.23
C ILE A 59 6.50 1.53 -0.05
N PRO A 60 7.18 2.49 -0.71
CA PRO A 60 6.79 3.89 -0.66
C PRO A 60 5.34 4.09 -1.12
N ARG A 61 4.56 4.89 -0.38
CA ARG A 61 3.14 5.12 -0.72
C ARG A 61 2.94 5.85 -2.05
N ASP A 62 3.96 6.55 -2.53
CA ASP A 62 3.97 7.24 -3.83
C ASP A 62 4.68 6.45 -4.94
N ASP A 63 4.97 5.17 -4.72
CA ASP A 63 5.51 4.28 -5.74
C ASP A 63 4.50 4.09 -6.89
N LEU A 64 4.96 4.33 -8.12
CA LEU A 64 4.11 4.25 -9.31
C LEU A 64 3.61 2.82 -9.59
N LYS A 65 4.41 1.81 -9.28
CA LYS A 65 4.05 0.39 -9.45
C LYS A 65 3.02 0.00 -8.40
N LEU A 66 3.18 0.48 -7.17
CA LEU A 66 2.17 0.32 -6.11
C LEU A 66 0.83 0.90 -6.54
N ALA A 67 0.80 2.15 -7.00
CA ALA A 67 -0.42 2.78 -7.49
C ALA A 67 -1.04 1.99 -8.66
N GLN A 68 -0.22 1.56 -9.62
CA GLN A 68 -0.65 0.75 -10.75
C GLN A 68 -1.30 -0.56 -10.29
N VAL A 69 -0.68 -1.30 -9.38
CA VAL A 69 -1.18 -2.60 -8.91
C VAL A 69 -2.48 -2.46 -8.12
N VAL A 70 -2.60 -1.40 -7.31
CA VAL A 70 -3.83 -1.11 -6.56
C VAL A 70 -4.98 -0.76 -7.51
N GLU A 71 -4.71 0.01 -8.58
CA GLU A 71 -5.71 0.31 -9.61
C GLU A 71 -6.08 -0.93 -10.44
N GLU A 72 -5.11 -1.79 -10.76
CA GLU A 72 -5.28 -3.02 -11.54
C GLU A 72 -6.11 -4.06 -10.78
N LEU A 73 -5.78 -4.31 -9.51
CA LEU A 73 -6.38 -5.38 -8.71
C LEU A 73 -7.57 -4.92 -7.86
N GLY A 74 -7.73 -3.60 -7.66
CA GLY A 74 -8.78 -3.05 -6.81
C GLY A 74 -8.78 -3.68 -5.42
N GLY A 75 -9.94 -4.18 -4.97
CA GLY A 75 -10.07 -4.83 -3.68
C GLY A 75 -9.20 -6.08 -3.48
N ALA A 76 -8.73 -6.73 -4.55
CA ALA A 76 -7.83 -7.87 -4.45
C ALA A 76 -6.39 -7.44 -4.06
N ALA A 77 -6.05 -6.15 -4.15
CA ALA A 77 -4.79 -5.63 -3.64
C ALA A 77 -4.75 -5.50 -2.11
N ASN A 78 -5.89 -5.62 -1.44
CA ASN A 78 -6.00 -5.38 -0.01
C ASN A 78 -5.33 -6.50 0.79
N GLY A 79 -4.30 -6.13 1.55
CA GLY A 79 -3.74 -7.00 2.57
C GLY A 79 -4.71 -7.18 3.74
N HIS A 80 -4.29 -7.97 4.72
CA HIS A 80 -5.09 -8.29 5.89
C HIS A 80 -5.51 -7.02 6.64
N GLY A 81 -6.82 -6.78 6.74
CA GLY A 81 -7.39 -5.62 7.43
C GLY A 81 -7.17 -4.28 6.71
N ALA A 82 -6.66 -4.28 5.48
CA ALA A 82 -6.45 -3.08 4.69
C ALA A 82 -7.63 -2.84 3.71
N GLU A 83 -7.90 -1.56 3.43
CA GLU A 83 -8.78 -1.13 2.34
C GLU A 83 -8.07 -0.02 1.58
N LEU A 84 -7.35 -0.39 0.52
CA LEU A 84 -6.44 0.49 -0.20
C LEU A 84 -7.19 1.34 -1.23
N ARG A 85 -6.76 2.59 -1.38
CA ARG A 85 -7.25 3.52 -2.41
C ARG A 85 -6.11 4.40 -2.92
N VAL A 86 -6.22 4.81 -4.18
CA VAL A 86 -5.27 5.73 -4.81
C VAL A 86 -5.84 7.14 -4.83
N VAL A 87 -5.06 8.11 -4.35
CA VAL A 87 -5.38 9.54 -4.36
C VAL A 87 -4.39 10.25 -5.25
N SER A 88 -4.89 11.15 -6.11
CA SER A 88 -4.05 11.99 -6.96
C SER A 88 -3.88 13.36 -6.33
N ILE A 89 -2.63 13.82 -6.24
CA ILE A 89 -2.25 15.17 -5.77
C ILE A 89 -1.41 15.89 -6.83
N PRO A 90 -1.27 17.22 -6.77
CA PRO A 90 -0.31 17.95 -7.61
C PRO A 90 1.14 17.47 -7.39
N ASP A 91 1.97 17.51 -8.43
CA ASP A 91 3.36 16.97 -8.37
C ASP A 91 4.29 17.80 -7.49
N ASP A 92 3.99 19.09 -7.33
CA ASP A 92 4.79 20.11 -6.65
C ASP A 92 4.43 20.28 -5.17
N VAL A 93 3.52 19.45 -4.65
CA VAL A 93 3.05 19.52 -3.27
C VAL A 93 3.78 18.48 -2.40
N ARG A 94 4.32 18.96 -1.26
CA ARG A 94 4.80 18.08 -0.19
C ARG A 94 3.61 17.57 0.61
N TRP A 95 3.60 16.29 0.92
CA TRP A 95 2.44 15.63 1.54
C TRP A 95 2.85 14.78 2.74
N ILE A 96 1.87 14.50 3.61
CA ILE A 96 1.96 13.58 4.74
C ILE A 96 0.70 12.72 4.79
N ILE A 97 0.80 11.53 5.39
CA ILE A 97 -0.38 10.79 5.82
C ILE A 97 -0.81 11.33 7.19
N SER A 98 -2.07 11.72 7.30
CA SER A 98 -2.71 12.12 8.55
C SER A 98 -3.87 11.19 8.87
N ALA A 99 -4.06 10.86 10.15
CA ALA A 99 -5.25 10.16 10.62
C ALA A 99 -6.32 11.18 11.02
N VAL A 100 -7.49 11.16 10.39
CA VAL A 100 -8.65 11.93 10.83
C VAL A 100 -9.77 10.96 11.14
N GLY A 101 -10.17 10.85 12.41
CA GLY A 101 -11.21 9.89 12.83
C GLY A 101 -10.86 8.41 12.59
N GLY A 102 -9.57 8.06 12.59
CA GLY A 102 -9.11 6.68 12.35
C GLY A 102 -8.93 6.32 10.88
N VAL A 103 -9.17 7.26 9.95
CA VAL A 103 -9.01 7.07 8.51
C VAL A 103 -7.75 7.76 8.01
N GLU A 104 -6.98 7.13 7.11
CA GLU A 104 -5.84 7.83 6.48
C GLU A 104 -6.35 8.85 5.44
N HIS A 105 -5.77 10.05 5.51
CA HIS A 105 -5.93 11.14 4.56
C HIS A 105 -4.54 11.59 4.09
N VAL A 106 -4.42 11.95 2.81
CA VAL A 106 -3.26 12.68 2.31
C VAL A 106 -3.49 14.16 2.57
N SER A 107 -2.59 14.79 3.34
CA SER A 107 -2.64 16.21 3.65
C SER A 107 -1.38 16.89 3.17
N GLU A 108 -1.49 18.13 2.70
CA GLU A 108 -0.34 18.96 2.34
C GLU A 108 0.45 19.37 3.60
N VAL A 109 1.76 19.45 3.48
CA VAL A 109 2.65 19.97 4.53
C VAL A 109 2.60 21.50 4.54
N HIS A 110 1.76 22.06 5.39
CA HIS A 110 1.70 23.51 5.61
C HIS A 110 2.80 23.99 6.56
N ARG A 111 3.21 25.25 6.41
CA ARG A 111 4.05 25.94 7.40
C ARG A 111 3.14 26.52 8.47
N THR A 112 3.55 26.36 9.73
CA THR A 112 2.87 26.95 10.89
C THR A 112 3.76 28.03 11.49
N TRP A 113 3.16 29.17 11.82
CA TRP A 113 3.82 30.28 12.52
C TRP A 113 3.10 30.53 13.86
N ALA A 114 3.83 31.02 14.85
CA ALA A 114 3.33 31.38 16.19
C ALA A 114 3.17 32.90 16.31
#